data_AF-A0A1M5NIS7-F1
#
_entry.id   AF-A0A1M5NIS7-F1
#
_cell.length_a   1.000
_cell.length_b   1.000
_cell.length_c   1.000
_cell.angle_alpha   90.00
_cell.angle_beta   90.00
_cell.angle_gamma   90.00
#
_symmetry.space_group_name_H-M   'P 1'
#
loop_
_entity.id
_entity.type
_entity.pdbx_description
1 polymer ?
#
loop_
_entity_poly.entity_id
_entity_poly.type
_entity_poly.pdbx_seq_one_letter_code
_entity_poly.pdbx_strand_id
1 'polypeptide(L)'
;MDVYSLSFWKILGMISLIGLIIFWKKRNAVWGGFTLGLIVGVIVSFVNFTIGKSFQFKIIGKGIIIGILFGIIVEFLGMISKKISSR
;
A
#
# COMPACT_ATOMS: atom_id res chain seq x y z
N MET A 1 24.61 -11.61 -13.42
CA MET A 1 23.48 -12.31 -12.79
C MET A 1 23.42 -11.89 -11.33
N ASP A 2 22.69 -10.82 -11.02
CA ASP A 2 22.57 -10.34 -9.63
C ASP A 2 21.34 -10.98 -8.98
N VAL A 3 21.53 -12.19 -8.45
CA VAL A 3 20.43 -13.05 -7.97
C VAL A 3 19.86 -12.57 -6.61
N TYR A 4 20.51 -11.64 -5.89
CA TYR A 4 20.10 -11.34 -4.49
C TYR A 4 20.10 -9.87 -4.06
N SER A 5 19.95 -8.88 -4.96
CA SER A 5 19.55 -7.54 -4.51
C SER A 5 18.03 -7.50 -4.26
N LEU A 6 17.61 -8.07 -3.13
CA LEU A 6 16.26 -7.89 -2.60
C LEU A 6 16.08 -6.41 -2.23
N SER A 7 15.67 -5.62 -3.22
CA SER A 7 15.33 -4.22 -3.01
C SER A 7 14.26 -4.14 -1.91
N PHE A 8 14.45 -3.24 -0.95
CA PHE A 8 13.51 -2.96 0.13
C PHE A 8 12.04 -2.88 -0.34
N TRP A 9 11.81 -2.29 -1.51
CA TRP A 9 10.48 -2.18 -2.14
C TRP A 9 9.88 -3.51 -2.59
N LYS A 10 10.71 -4.49 -2.99
CA LYS A 10 10.24 -5.84 -3.33
C LYS A 10 9.77 -6.58 -2.09
N ILE A 11 10.50 -6.45 -0.97
CA ILE A 11 10.11 -7.04 0.33
C ILE A 11 8.78 -6.45 0.79
N LEU A 12 8.66 -5.11 0.80
CA LEU A 12 7.41 -4.44 1.13
C LEU A 12 6.26 -4.82 0.19
N GLY A 13 6.57 -4.97 -1.10
CA GLY A 13 5.62 -5.45 -2.10
C GLY A 13 5.07 -6.83 -1.76
N MET A 14 5.94 -7.79 -1.41
CA MET A 14 5.51 -9.13 -1.00
C MET A 14 4.65 -9.10 0.28
N ILE A 15 5.06 -8.34 1.30
CA ILE A 15 4.28 -8.18 2.54
C ILE A 15 2.89 -7.60 2.24
N SER A 16 2.84 -6.58 1.38
CA SER A 16 1.58 -5.94 0.98
C SER A 16 0.67 -6.93 0.24
N LEU A 17 1.24 -7.76 -0.65
CA LEU A 17 0.49 -8.74 -1.42
C LEU A 17 -0.09 -9.84 -0.52
N ILE A 18 0.72 -10.35 0.43
CA ILE A 18 0.27 -11.30 1.45
C ILE A 18 -0.84 -10.68 2.31
N GLY A 19 -0.65 -9.45 2.77
CA GLY A 19 -1.66 -8.73 3.55
C GLY A 19 -2.96 -8.58 2.78
N LEU A 20 -2.90 -8.21 1.49
CA LEU A 20 -4.09 -8.06 0.66
C LEU A 20 -4.85 -9.39 0.49
N ILE A 21 -4.15 -10.52 0.38
CA ILE A 21 -4.74 -11.86 0.31
C ILE A 21 -5.45 -12.22 1.63
N ILE A 22 -4.79 -11.99 2.77
CA ILE A 22 -5.37 -12.26 4.10
C ILE A 22 -6.65 -11.43 4.30
N PHE A 23 -6.60 -10.18 3.87
CA PHE A 23 -7.67 -9.19 4.03
C PHE A 23 -8.63 -9.15 2.83
N TRP A 24 -8.62 -10.14 1.93
CA TRP A 24 -9.39 -10.11 0.68
C TRP A 24 -10.91 -10.22 0.88
N LYS A 25 -11.36 -10.97 1.89
CA LYS A 25 -12.77 -11.45 1.98
C LYS A 25 -13.80 -10.42 2.42
N LYS A 26 -13.42 -9.30 3.03
CA LYS A 26 -14.36 -8.25 3.48
C LYS A 26 -13.84 -6.86 3.13
N ARG A 27 -14.78 -5.93 2.92
CA ARG A 27 -14.48 -4.50 2.79
C ARG A 27 -13.87 -4.03 4.12
N ASN A 28 -12.60 -3.65 4.08
CA ASN A 28 -11.80 -3.29 5.24
C ASN A 28 -10.90 -2.10 4.92
N ALA A 29 -10.17 -1.61 5.92
CA ALA A 29 -9.26 -0.48 5.74
C ALA A 29 -8.13 -0.78 4.75
N VAL A 30 -7.79 -2.05 4.50
CA VAL A 30 -6.79 -2.47 3.50
C VAL A 30 -7.23 -2.14 2.08
N TRP A 31 -8.49 -2.43 1.71
CA TRP A 31 -9.06 -2.04 0.41
C TRP A 31 -9.15 -0.51 0.24
N GLY A 32 -9.48 0.20 1.33
CA GLY A 32 -9.45 1.67 1.36
C GLY A 32 -8.03 2.21 1.13
N GLY A 33 -7.05 1.63 1.83
CA GLY A 33 -5.63 1.95 1.70
C GLY A 33 -5.08 1.66 0.31
N PHE A 34 -5.41 0.52 -0.29
CA PHE A 34 -5.06 0.19 -1.68
C PHE A 34 -5.57 1.26 -2.65
N THR A 35 -6.85 1.62 -2.55
CA THR A 35 -7.50 2.58 -3.44
C THR A 35 -6.90 3.98 -3.27
N LEU A 36 -6.73 4.44 -2.03
CA LEU A 36 -6.09 5.72 -1.74
C LEU A 36 -4.62 5.74 -2.22
N GLY A 37 -3.88 4.67 -1.99
CA GLY A 37 -2.49 4.52 -2.43
C GLY A 37 -2.36 4.57 -3.96
N LEU A 38 -3.28 3.94 -4.70
CA LEU A 38 -3.37 4.03 -6.15
C LEU A 38 -3.63 5.47 -6.59
N ILE A 39 -4.66 6.11 -6.04
CA ILE A 39 -5.06 7.48 -6.41
C ILE A 39 -3.91 8.46 -6.15
N VAL A 40 -3.32 8.43 -4.94
CA VAL A 40 -2.18 9.29 -4.58
C VAL A 40 -0.98 8.99 -5.47
N GLY A 41 -0.67 7.72 -5.73
CA GLY A 41 0.43 7.32 -6.61
C GLY A 41 0.28 7.83 -8.04
N VAL A 42 -0.94 7.79 -8.58
CA VAL A 42 -1.28 8.34 -9.90
C VAL A 42 -1.14 9.85 -9.91
N ILE A 43 -1.69 10.56 -8.91
CA ILE A 43 -1.60 12.01 -8.78
C ILE A 43 -0.13 12.44 -8.73
N VAL A 44 0.70 11.82 -7.89
CA VAL A 44 2.13 12.16 -7.79
C VAL A 44 2.88 11.86 -9.08
N SER A 45 2.53 10.79 -9.80
CA SER A 45 3.12 10.48 -11.10
C SER A 45 2.76 11.53 -12.15
N PHE A 46 1.51 12.01 -12.13
CA PHE A 46 1.04 13.07 -13.01
C PHE A 46 1.68 14.43 -12.70
N VAL A 47 1.81 14.78 -11.42
CA VAL A 47 2.52 16.00 -10.98
C VAL A 47 3.98 15.98 -11.43
N ASN A 48 4.67 14.84 -11.32
CA ASN A 48 6.04 14.72 -11.85
C ASN A 48 6.09 14.93 -13.37
N PHE A 49 5.10 14.41 -14.10
CA PHE A 49 4.97 14.66 -15.54
C PHE A 49 4.81 16.15 -15.86
N THR A 50 3.99 16.87 -15.09
CA THR A 50 3.78 18.32 -15.30
C THR A 50 5.00 19.19 -14.98
N ILE A 51 5.92 18.72 -14.13
CA ILE A 51 7.16 19.43 -13.78
C ILE A 51 8.31 19.09 -14.75
N GLY A 52 7.99 18.48 -15.90
CA GLY A 52 8.96 18.15 -16.96
C GLY A 52 9.78 16.88 -16.69
N LYS A 53 9.42 16.07 -15.69
CA LYS A 53 9.99 14.72 -15.50
C LYS A 53 9.17 13.70 -16.29
N SER A 54 9.74 12.53 -16.60
CA SER A 54 8.98 11.46 -17.25
C SER A 54 7.91 10.89 -16.30
N PHE A 55 6.82 10.37 -16.87
CA PHE A 55 5.80 9.67 -16.10
C PHE A 55 6.37 8.36 -15.51
N GLN A 56 6.46 8.26 -14.18
CA GLN A 56 7.11 7.13 -13.51
C GLN A 56 6.10 6.16 -12.89
N PHE A 57 5.78 5.08 -13.60
CA PHE A 57 4.93 3.99 -13.09
C PHE A 57 5.43 3.39 -11.77
N LYS A 58 6.75 3.44 -11.51
CA LYS A 58 7.34 2.99 -10.25
C LYS A 58 6.77 3.73 -9.04
N ILE A 59 6.38 5.00 -9.17
CA ILE A 59 5.79 5.79 -8.08
C ILE A 59 4.40 5.26 -7.73
N ILE A 60 3.59 4.90 -8.74
CA ILE A 60 2.27 4.30 -8.52
C ILE A 60 2.39 3.02 -7.70
N GLY A 61 3.29 2.10 -8.11
CA GLY A 61 3.51 0.85 -7.38
C GLY A 61 3.94 1.08 -5.92
N LYS A 62 4.82 2.07 -5.68
CA LYS A 62 5.22 2.47 -4.33
C LYS A 62 4.04 3.05 -3.52
N GLY A 63 3.20 3.87 -4.15
CA GLY A 63 2.00 4.45 -3.54
C GLY A 63 0.99 3.38 -3.11
N ILE A 64 0.75 2.39 -3.97
CA ILE A 64 -0.10 1.23 -3.67
C ILE A 64 0.45 0.47 -2.45
N ILE A 65 1.74 0.14 -2.44
CA ILE A 65 2.39 -0.58 -1.33
C ILE A 65 2.21 0.17 -0.01
N ILE A 66 2.50 1.47 0.01
CA ILE A 66 2.34 2.30 1.21
C ILE A 66 0.88 2.32 1.66
N GLY A 67 -0.05 2.51 0.71
CA GLY A 67 -1.48 2.54 0.99
C GLY A 67 -1.99 1.23 1.61
N ILE A 68 -1.60 0.08 1.07
CA ILE A 68 -1.94 -1.25 1.62
C ILE A 68 -1.41 -1.39 3.05
N LEU A 69 -0.13 -1.08 3.28
CA LEU A 69 0.49 -1.21 4.59
C LEU A 69 -0.20 -0.33 5.63
N PHE A 70 -0.52 0.91 5.26
CA PHE A 70 -1.25 1.83 6.13
C PHE A 70 -2.66 1.29 6.43
N GLY A 71 -3.35 0.76 5.42
CA GLY A 71 -4.65 0.11 5.58
C GLY A 71 -4.59 -1.10 6.53
N ILE A 72 -3.52 -1.90 6.46
CA ILE A 72 -3.30 -3.03 7.38
C ILE A 72 -3.15 -2.51 8.81
N ILE A 73 -2.32 -1.49 9.03
CA ILE A 73 -2.12 -0.90 10.37
C ILE A 73 -3.44 -0.38 10.94
N VAL A 74 -4.21 0.37 10.15
CA VAL A 74 -5.52 0.91 10.57
C VAL A 74 -6.50 -0.21 10.90
N GLU A 75 -6.53 -1.28 10.11
CA GLU A 75 -7.37 -2.45 10.38
C GLU A 75 -6.99 -3.13 11.69
N PHE A 76 -5.69 -3.35 11.94
CA PHE A 76 -5.20 -3.91 13.20
C PHE A 76 -5.56 -3.04 14.40
N LEU A 77 -5.39 -1.72 14.30
CA LEU A 77 -5.78 -0.77 15.35
C LEU A 77 -7.29 -0.83 15.62
N GLY A 78 -8.11 -0.91 14.57
CA GLY A 78 -9.57 -1.07 14.70
C GLY A 78 -9.98 -2.35 15.41
N MET A 79 -9.28 -3.47 15.14
CA MET A 79 -9.51 -4.73 15.85
C MET A 79 -9.12 -4.66 17.33
N ILE A 80 -7.96 -4.06 17.64
CA ILE A 80 -7.49 -3.89 19.01
C ILE A 80 -8.45 -3.00 19.80
N SER A 81 -8.86 -1.86 19.23
CA SER A 81 -9.80 -0.93 19.85
C SER A 81 -11.14 -1.60 20.18
N LYS A 82 -11.72 -2.37 19.25
CA LYS A 82 -12.95 -3.14 19.52
C LYS A 82 -12.77 -4.16 20.64
N LYS A 83 -11.62 -4.83 20.70
CA LYS A 83 -11.32 -5.80 21.76
C LYS A 83 -11.20 -5.16 23.15
N ILE A 84 -10.69 -3.94 23.22
CA ILE A 84 -10.58 -3.17 24.48
C ILE A 84 -11.93 -2.61 24.89
N SER A 85 -12.69 -2.01 23.97
CA SER A 85 -14.01 -1.41 24.23
C SER A 85 -15.11 -2.44 24.53
N SER A 86 -14.87 -3.72 24.24
CA SER A 86 -15.80 -4.83 24.50
C SER A 86 -15.67 -5.42 25.92
N ARG A 87 -14.77 -4.89 26.75
CA ARG A 87 -14.69 -5.17 28.19
C ARG A 87 -15.33 -4.04 28.96
#